data_AF-A0A831TDV3-F1
#
_entry.id   AF-A0A831TDV3-F1
#
_cell.length_a   1.000
_cell.length_b   1.000
_cell.length_c   1.000
_cell.angle_alpha   90.00
_cell.angle_beta   90.00
_cell.angle_gamma   90.00
#
_symmetry.space_group_name_H-M   'P 1'
#
loop_
_entity.id
_entity.type
_entity.pdbx_description
1 polymer ?
#
loop_
_entity_poly.entity_id
_entity_poly.type
_entity_poly.pdbx_seq_one_letter_code
_entity_poly.pdbx_strand_id
1 'polypeptide(L)'
;MRTAVAALAAGTTLPLLQACGGREENPTPTAAGGTGATAEPTATAAVTPATQASPSPAATTATPTARGTIGGSLTVYSGRSESLIGPLMDQVQSALGIDVRVRYGDTAELAAAILEEGERSPADLFFAQDAGALGAVAREGRFIELDAEILDRVEPRFRSPQGLWVGISGRARTVVYNTDQLSEADIPASILDFANDERWRDRLGWAPTNGSFQAFVTALRVLRGDDAARSWLEGLKALGTRTYENNTAIVRATIAGEILAGFVNHY
;
A
#
# COMPACT_ATOMS: atom_id res chain seq x y z
N MET A 1 23.41 6.16 22.49
CA MET A 1 22.89 5.06 21.67
C MET A 1 21.43 5.40 21.41
N ARG A 2 21.10 5.91 20.22
CA ARG A 2 19.72 6.29 19.87
C ARG A 2 19.10 5.12 19.12
N THR A 3 17.96 4.66 19.60
CA THR A 3 17.27 3.46 19.14
C THR A 3 16.42 3.81 17.93
N ALA A 4 16.77 3.28 16.76
CA ALA A 4 15.89 3.27 15.60
C ALA A 4 14.68 2.37 15.91
N VAL A 5 13.45 2.88 15.73
CA VAL A 5 12.21 2.11 15.94
C VAL A 5 11.39 2.17 14.66
N ALA A 6 10.98 1.00 14.15
CA ALA A 6 10.08 0.89 13.01
C ALA A 6 8.61 0.73 13.45
N ALA A 7 7.75 1.43 12.71
CA ALA A 7 6.29 1.29 12.59
C ALA A 7 5.39 1.72 13.77
N LEU A 8 4.68 2.83 13.55
CA LEU A 8 3.43 3.14 14.25
C LEU A 8 2.24 2.71 13.37
N ALA A 9 1.36 1.87 13.92
CA ALA A 9 0.06 1.57 13.32
C ALA A 9 -1.03 2.33 14.10
N ALA A 10 -1.68 3.30 13.45
CA ALA A 10 -2.92 3.87 13.93
C ALA A 10 -4.09 3.11 13.27
N GLY A 11 -4.63 2.13 13.98
CA GLY A 11 -5.86 1.47 13.59
C GLY A 11 -7.06 2.36 13.94
N THR A 12 -7.79 2.83 12.93
CA THR A 12 -9.19 3.21 13.10
C THR A 12 -10.01 2.53 12.02
N THR A 13 -10.86 1.61 12.45
CA THR A 13 -11.89 0.96 11.67
C THR A 13 -12.97 1.99 11.33
N LEU A 14 -13.03 2.41 10.06
CA LEU A 14 -14.22 3.05 9.51
C LEU A 14 -15.09 1.96 8.85
N PRO A 15 -16.38 1.82 9.24
CA PRO A 15 -17.27 0.90 8.57
C PRO A 15 -17.60 1.41 7.15
N LEU A 16 -17.42 0.55 6.15
CA LEU A 16 -18.00 0.73 4.83
C LEU A 16 -19.53 0.69 4.95
N LEU A 17 -20.18 1.84 4.71
CA LEU A 17 -21.61 1.88 4.42
C LEU A 17 -21.79 1.77 2.90
N GLN A 18 -22.11 0.56 2.42
CA GLN A 18 -22.72 0.39 1.10
C GLN A 18 -24.14 0.93 1.16
N ALA A 19 -24.45 1.92 0.33
CA ALA A 19 -25.82 2.25 -0.04
C ALA A 19 -25.95 2.11 -1.56
N CYS A 20 -26.54 1.00 -1.99
CA CYS A 20 -27.02 0.80 -3.35
C CYS A 20 -28.17 1.78 -3.63
N GLY A 21 -28.15 2.39 -4.82
CA GLY A 21 -29.21 3.26 -5.30
C GLY A 21 -30.55 2.53 -5.42
N GLY A 22 -31.57 3.07 -4.77
CA GLY A 22 -32.98 2.75 -5.01
C GLY A 22 -33.54 3.72 -6.04
N ARG A 23 -33.98 3.20 -7.18
CA ARG A 23 -34.75 3.92 -8.20
C ARG A 23 -36.23 3.82 -7.84
N GLU A 24 -36.90 4.97 -7.84
CA GLU A 24 -38.35 5.14 -7.68
C GLU A 24 -39.14 4.37 -8.76
N GLU A 25 -40.20 3.69 -8.33
CA GLU A 25 -41.45 3.53 -9.11
C GLU A 25 -42.59 3.12 -8.15
N ASN A 26 -43.78 3.72 -8.33
CA ASN A 26 -45.03 3.55 -7.59
C ASN A 26 -46.18 3.66 -8.63
N PRO A 27 -47.45 3.25 -8.39
CA PRO A 27 -47.96 1.96 -7.92
C PRO A 27 -49.19 1.39 -8.69
N THR A 28 -49.48 0.09 -8.45
CA THR A 28 -50.80 -0.65 -8.48
C THR A 28 -51.63 -0.75 -9.79
N PRO A 29 -52.70 -1.59 -9.89
CA PRO A 29 -53.24 -2.64 -8.98
C PRO A 29 -53.63 -3.98 -9.66
N THR A 30 -53.98 -5.02 -8.87
CA THR A 30 -55.29 -5.74 -8.92
C THR A 30 -55.30 -7.06 -8.10
N ALA A 31 -56.16 -7.06 -7.07
CA ALA A 31 -57.14 -8.05 -6.57
C ALA A 31 -56.85 -9.57 -6.45
N ALA A 32 -57.18 -10.08 -5.24
CA ALA A 32 -58.30 -11.00 -4.94
C ALA A 32 -57.97 -12.36 -4.25
N GLY A 33 -58.66 -12.58 -3.12
CA GLY A 33 -59.05 -13.89 -2.54
C GLY A 33 -57.99 -14.54 -1.65
N GLY A 34 -58.20 -14.89 -0.38
CA GLY A 34 -59.41 -15.03 0.43
C GLY A 34 -59.24 -16.25 1.35
N THR A 35 -59.63 -16.11 2.64
CA THR A 35 -59.92 -17.16 3.65
C THR A 35 -58.76 -18.05 4.11
N GLY A 36 -58.54 -18.41 5.38
CA GLY A 36 -59.28 -18.23 6.64
C GLY A 36 -58.64 -19.13 7.74
N ALA A 37 -59.09 -18.94 8.98
CA ALA A 37 -58.91 -19.78 10.20
C ALA A 37 -57.51 -19.79 10.87
N THR A 38 -57.29 -19.13 12.01
CA THR A 38 -57.65 -19.45 13.42
C THR A 38 -57.12 -20.78 13.95
N ALA A 39 -56.13 -20.73 14.87
CA ALA A 39 -56.08 -21.52 16.12
C ALA A 39 -54.77 -21.25 16.92
N GLU A 40 -54.86 -20.44 17.97
CA GLU A 40 -54.28 -20.76 19.29
C GLU A 40 -55.19 -21.81 19.97
N PRO A 41 -54.83 -22.56 21.04
CA PRO A 41 -53.95 -22.20 22.17
C PRO A 41 -53.01 -23.38 22.61
N THR A 42 -52.13 -23.31 23.60
CA THR A 42 -52.46 -23.51 25.03
C THR A 42 -51.17 -23.55 25.84
N ALA A 43 -51.16 -22.81 26.94
CA ALA A 43 -50.13 -22.81 27.97
C ALA A 43 -50.14 -24.12 28.78
N THR A 44 -48.96 -24.55 29.23
CA THR A 44 -48.85 -25.40 30.42
C THR A 44 -47.60 -24.98 31.19
N ALA A 45 -47.84 -24.52 32.42
CA ALA A 45 -46.83 -24.21 33.41
C ALA A 45 -46.37 -25.49 34.11
N ALA A 46 -45.07 -25.63 34.36
CA ALA A 46 -44.58 -26.43 35.48
C ALA A 46 -43.11 -26.08 35.85
N VAL A 47 -43.00 -25.52 37.06
CA VAL A 47 -42.01 -25.84 38.11
C VAL A 47 -40.53 -25.52 37.87
N THR A 48 -40.12 -24.43 38.52
CA THR A 48 -38.75 -24.06 38.89
C THR A 48 -38.15 -25.03 39.91
N PRO A 49 -36.84 -25.29 39.85
CA PRO A 49 -36.03 -25.31 41.06
C PRO A 49 -34.95 -24.24 41.01
N ALA A 50 -34.80 -23.55 42.14
CA ALA A 50 -33.80 -22.53 42.38
C ALA A 50 -32.39 -23.13 42.34
N THR A 51 -31.54 -22.63 41.44
CA THR A 51 -30.09 -22.84 41.48
C THR A 51 -29.43 -21.52 41.85
N GLN A 52 -28.63 -21.59 42.91
CA GLN A 52 -27.97 -20.47 43.57
C GLN A 52 -27.05 -19.69 42.62
N ALA A 53 -27.12 -18.36 42.73
CA ALA A 53 -26.26 -17.44 42.01
C ALA A 53 -24.83 -17.48 42.59
N SER A 54 -23.86 -17.90 41.77
CA SER A 54 -22.46 -17.55 41.96
C SER A 54 -22.19 -16.18 41.36
N PRO A 55 -21.45 -15.27 42.04
CA PRO A 55 -21.14 -13.96 41.47
C PRO A 55 -20.17 -14.13 40.29
N SER A 56 -20.62 -13.67 39.12
CA SER A 56 -19.77 -13.48 37.94
C SER A 56 -18.76 -12.37 38.23
N PRO A 57 -17.45 -12.54 37.99
CA PRO A 57 -16.49 -11.48 38.16
C PRO A 57 -16.78 -10.37 37.14
N ALA A 58 -16.97 -9.15 37.65
CA ALA A 58 -17.19 -7.96 36.85
C ALA A 58 -16.14 -7.85 35.74
N ALA A 59 -16.61 -7.71 34.50
CA ALA A 59 -15.78 -7.40 33.37
C ALA A 59 -15.14 -6.01 33.58
N THR A 60 -13.87 -6.02 34.01
CA THR A 60 -13.02 -4.83 33.98
C THR A 60 -12.91 -4.38 32.53
N THR A 61 -13.61 -3.30 32.19
CA THR A 61 -13.40 -2.59 30.94
C THR A 61 -12.00 -2.00 31.00
N ALA A 62 -11.04 -2.68 30.39
CA ALA A 62 -9.68 -2.18 30.27
C ALA A 62 -9.71 -0.95 29.36
N THR A 63 -9.72 0.23 29.98
CA THR A 63 -9.40 1.50 29.31
C THR A 63 -8.02 1.32 28.64
N PRO A 64 -7.85 1.63 27.35
CA PRO A 64 -6.54 1.56 26.72
C PRO A 64 -5.65 2.59 27.40
N THR A 65 -4.72 2.11 28.23
CA THR A 65 -3.66 2.94 28.81
C THR A 65 -2.89 3.55 27.64
N ALA A 66 -2.99 4.86 27.48
CA ALA A 66 -2.14 5.62 26.58
C ALA A 66 -0.68 5.26 26.88
N ARG A 67 -0.01 4.60 25.93
CA ARG A 67 1.44 4.42 25.97
C ARG A 67 2.05 5.81 26.06
N GLY A 68 2.85 6.03 27.10
CA GLY A 68 3.33 7.36 27.50
C GLY A 68 3.96 8.15 26.37
N THR A 69 3.81 9.47 26.45
CA THR A 69 4.52 10.44 25.61
C THR A 69 6.02 10.21 25.75
N ILE A 70 6.64 9.60 24.75
CA ILE A 70 8.10 9.52 24.69
C ILE A 70 8.55 10.90 24.26
N GLY A 71 9.04 11.74 25.17
CA GLY A 71 9.68 12.99 24.76
C GLY A 71 10.87 12.68 23.85
N GLY A 72 10.93 13.29 22.66
CA GLY A 72 12.00 13.03 21.70
C GLY A 72 11.72 13.56 20.29
N SER A 73 12.69 13.37 19.39
CA SER A 73 12.55 13.61 17.94
C SER A 73 12.83 12.32 17.17
N LEU A 74 12.07 12.07 16.11
CA LEU A 74 12.24 10.96 15.18
C LEU A 74 12.65 11.53 13.81
N THR A 75 13.82 11.13 13.31
CA THR A 75 14.29 11.51 11.97
C THR A 75 13.94 10.40 10.98
N VAL A 76 13.09 10.70 10.01
CA VAL A 76 12.64 9.77 8.98
C VAL A 76 13.30 10.14 7.65
N TYR A 77 14.04 9.20 7.06
CA TYR A 77 14.46 9.32 5.67
C TYR A 77 13.38 8.67 4.81
N SER A 78 12.62 9.49 4.07
CA SER A 78 11.49 9.01 3.27
C SER A 78 11.81 9.05 1.78
N GLY A 79 11.82 7.87 1.18
CA GLY A 79 11.83 7.71 -0.26
C GLY A 79 10.53 8.16 -0.94
N ARG A 80 9.46 8.43 -0.20
CA ARG A 80 8.14 8.83 -0.73
C ARG A 80 7.91 10.32 -0.61
N SER A 81 7.17 10.90 -1.56
CA SER A 81 6.86 12.34 -1.53
C SER A 81 6.08 12.75 -0.29
N GLU A 82 6.33 13.98 0.15
CA GLU A 82 5.60 14.62 1.25
C GLU A 82 4.09 14.62 1.02
N SER A 83 3.65 14.91 -0.20
CA SER A 83 2.23 14.88 -0.57
C SER A 83 1.55 13.53 -0.30
N LEU A 84 2.31 12.43 -0.27
CA LEU A 84 1.78 11.08 -0.15
C LEU A 84 1.82 10.54 1.28
N ILE A 85 2.78 10.99 2.09
CA ILE A 85 2.99 10.46 3.45
C ILE A 85 3.06 11.53 4.55
N GLY A 86 3.13 12.82 4.22
CA GLY A 86 3.11 13.92 5.18
C GLY A 86 1.92 13.83 6.15
N PRO A 87 0.67 13.65 5.67
CA PRO A 87 -0.48 13.48 6.55
C PRO A 87 -0.40 12.27 7.47
N LEU A 88 0.31 11.21 7.08
CA LEU A 88 0.59 10.07 7.94
C LEU A 88 1.63 10.44 9.01
N MET A 89 2.68 11.16 8.65
CA MET A 89 3.70 11.61 9.59
C MET A 89 3.12 12.58 10.63
N ASP A 90 2.20 13.46 10.23
CA ASP A 90 1.47 14.35 11.15
C ASP A 90 0.61 13.57 12.16
N GLN A 91 -0.03 12.49 11.70
CA GLN A 91 -0.79 11.59 12.58
C GLN A 91 0.12 10.86 13.55
N VAL A 92 1.28 10.37 13.09
CA VAL A 92 2.30 9.74 13.94
C VAL A 92 2.80 10.72 14.99
N GLN A 93 3.12 11.94 14.57
CA GLN A 93 3.57 13.01 15.43
C GLN A 93 2.55 13.31 16.53
N SER A 94 1.29 13.49 16.16
CA SER A 94 0.19 13.79 17.07
C SER A 94 -0.12 12.64 18.03
N ALA A 95 -0.10 11.40 17.53
CA ALA A 95 -0.40 10.21 18.32
C ALA A 95 0.69 9.89 19.36
N LEU A 96 1.95 10.18 19.05
CA LEU A 96 3.09 9.88 19.92
C LEU A 96 3.57 11.07 20.76
N GLY A 97 3.22 12.30 20.38
CA GLY A 97 3.69 13.52 21.03
C GLY A 97 5.21 13.73 20.89
N ILE A 98 5.79 13.32 19.77
CA ILE A 98 7.21 13.51 19.41
C ILE A 98 7.35 14.58 18.32
N ASP A 99 8.58 15.04 18.05
CA ASP A 99 8.91 15.85 16.86
C ASP A 99 9.31 14.92 15.70
N VAL A 100 8.55 14.87 14.60
CA VAL A 100 8.87 14.01 13.43
C VAL A 100 9.53 14.86 12.35
N ARG A 101 10.83 14.66 12.13
CA ARG A 101 11.60 15.36 11.09
C ARG A 101 11.77 14.45 9.90
N VAL A 102 11.23 14.83 8.75
CA VAL A 102 11.31 14.00 7.54
C VAL A 102 12.30 14.60 6.54
N ARG A 103 13.28 13.81 6.12
CA ARG A 103 14.13 14.09 4.96
C ARG A 103 13.55 13.33 3.77
N TYR A 104 12.97 14.08 2.83
CA TYR A 104 12.45 13.55 1.58
C TYR A 104 13.57 13.46 0.53
N GLY A 105 13.55 12.42 -0.30
CA GLY A 105 14.51 12.25 -1.39
C GLY A 105 14.27 10.97 -2.18
N ASP A 106 15.08 10.75 -3.22
CA ASP A 106 15.03 9.49 -3.97
C ASP A 106 15.48 8.33 -3.08
N THR A 107 14.81 7.18 -3.20
CA THR A 107 15.06 6.04 -2.32
C THR A 107 16.52 5.55 -2.42
N ALA A 108 17.09 5.52 -3.62
CA ALA A 108 18.48 5.14 -3.83
C ALA A 108 19.48 6.17 -3.27
N GLU A 109 19.17 7.46 -3.40
CA GLU A 109 20.00 8.55 -2.84
C GLU A 109 20.01 8.48 -1.31
N LEU A 110 18.84 8.32 -0.68
CA LEU A 110 18.72 8.22 0.77
C LEU A 110 19.40 6.96 1.30
N ALA A 111 19.31 5.83 0.59
CA ALA A 111 20.05 4.63 0.95
C ALA A 111 21.56 4.88 0.89
N ALA A 112 22.07 5.50 -0.19
CA ALA A 112 23.49 5.85 -0.30
C ALA A 112 23.92 6.81 0.82
N ALA A 113 23.08 7.79 1.17
CA ALA A 113 23.34 8.69 2.29
C ALA A 113 23.45 7.95 3.63
N ILE A 114 22.54 7.02 3.93
CA ILE A 114 22.61 6.19 5.15
C ILE A 114 23.90 5.36 5.20
N LEU A 115 24.29 4.78 4.06
CA LEU A 115 25.51 3.97 3.96
C LEU A 115 26.77 4.82 4.20
N GLU A 116 26.82 6.01 3.61
CA GLU A 116 27.95 6.95 3.76
C GLU A 116 28.01 7.55 5.18
N GLU A 117 26.85 7.91 5.75
CA GLU A 117 26.76 8.43 7.11
C GLU A 117 27.16 7.37 8.16
N GLY A 118 26.87 6.10 7.90
CA GLY A 118 27.22 4.96 8.75
C GLY A 118 26.63 5.07 10.15
N GLU A 119 27.46 4.81 11.18
CA GLU A 119 27.06 4.94 12.60
C GLU A 119 26.66 6.36 13.01
N ARG A 120 26.97 7.36 12.17
CA ARG A 120 26.65 8.77 12.43
C ARG A 120 25.37 9.20 11.73
N SER A 121 24.68 8.30 11.03
CA SER A 121 23.41 8.65 10.39
C SER A 121 22.42 9.16 11.43
N PRO A 122 21.78 10.31 11.19
CA PRO A 122 20.73 10.79 12.07
C PRO A 122 19.42 10.03 11.84
N ALA A 123 19.32 9.16 10.82
CA ALA A 123 18.09 8.47 10.46
C ALA A 123 17.69 7.43 11.51
N ASP A 124 16.51 7.62 12.11
CA ASP A 124 15.89 6.66 13.02
C ASP A 124 14.96 5.69 12.26
N LEU A 125 14.44 6.11 11.10
CA LEU A 125 13.56 5.31 10.24
C LEU A 125 13.89 5.54 8.78
N PHE A 126 14.05 4.46 8.00
CA PHE A 126 14.14 4.53 6.55
C PHE A 126 12.85 4.02 5.89
N PHE A 127 12.06 4.94 5.33
CA PHE A 127 10.79 4.67 4.66
C PHE A 127 10.98 4.57 3.14
N ALA A 128 11.47 3.43 2.68
CA ALA A 128 11.82 3.19 1.28
C ALA A 128 10.60 2.97 0.36
N GLN A 129 10.75 3.27 -0.93
CA GLN A 129 9.74 2.88 -1.93
C GLN A 129 9.86 1.41 -2.33
N ASP A 130 11.05 0.81 -2.30
CA ASP A 130 11.35 -0.51 -2.83
C ASP A 130 12.22 -1.36 -1.90
N ALA A 131 12.14 -2.68 -2.08
CA ALA A 131 12.88 -3.65 -1.28
C ALA A 131 14.36 -3.77 -1.66
N GLY A 132 14.76 -3.28 -2.85
CA GLY A 132 16.16 -3.32 -3.29
C GLY A 132 17.04 -2.42 -2.44
N ALA A 133 16.59 -1.19 -2.19
CA ALA A 133 17.26 -0.25 -1.30
C ALA A 133 17.29 -0.73 0.15
N LEU A 134 16.19 -1.32 0.66
CA LEU A 134 16.17 -1.95 1.98
C LEU A 134 17.20 -3.07 2.07
N GLY A 135 17.27 -3.95 1.06
CA GLY A 135 18.26 -5.01 1.00
C GLY A 135 19.71 -4.50 0.94
N ALA A 136 19.94 -3.35 0.27
CA ALA A 136 21.25 -2.72 0.22
C ALA A 136 21.70 -2.21 1.60
N VAL A 137 20.84 -1.48 2.30
CA VAL A 137 21.10 -0.96 3.65
C VAL A 137 21.24 -2.10 4.67
N ALA A 138 20.41 -3.13 4.57
CA ALA A 138 20.46 -4.31 5.45
C ALA A 138 21.79 -5.08 5.37
N ARG A 139 22.34 -5.25 4.16
CA ARG A 139 23.60 -6.00 3.95
C ARG A 139 24.79 -5.36 4.63
N GLU A 140 24.77 -4.04 4.77
CA GLU A 140 25.81 -3.26 5.45
C GLU A 140 25.57 -3.16 6.96
N GLY A 141 24.64 -3.95 7.51
CA GLY A 141 24.38 -4.02 8.96
C GLY A 141 23.77 -2.75 9.55
N ARG A 142 23.07 -1.94 8.73
CA ARG A 142 22.53 -0.64 9.14
C ARG A 142 21.11 -0.67 9.72
N PHE A 143 20.52 -1.85 9.84
CA PHE A 143 19.23 -2.04 10.50
C PHE A 143 19.39 -2.81 11.79
N ILE A 144 18.50 -2.52 12.74
CA ILE A 144 18.28 -3.36 13.90
C ILE A 144 17.32 -4.50 13.53
N GLU A 145 17.37 -5.58 14.30
CA GLU A 145 16.32 -6.59 14.28
C GLU A 145 15.02 -6.03 14.87
N LEU A 146 13.90 -6.31 14.22
CA LEU A 146 12.58 -5.91 14.68
C LEU A 146 12.00 -6.94 15.65
N ASP A 147 11.25 -6.46 16.63
CA ASP A 147 10.53 -7.32 17.56
C ASP A 147 9.50 -8.21 16.84
N ALA A 148 9.29 -9.40 17.39
CA ALA A 148 8.30 -10.36 16.87
C ALA A 148 6.88 -9.73 16.76
N GLU A 149 6.50 -8.85 17.70
CA GLU A 149 5.21 -8.16 17.67
C GLU A 149 5.03 -7.28 16.41
N ILE A 150 6.11 -6.72 15.87
CA ILE A 150 6.08 -5.95 14.62
C ILE A 150 6.07 -6.90 13.44
N LEU A 151 6.96 -7.88 13.45
CA LEU A 151 7.11 -8.84 12.35
C LEU A 151 5.80 -9.58 12.10
N ASP A 152 5.13 -10.09 13.14
CA ASP A 152 3.96 -10.98 13.02
C ASP A 152 2.69 -10.27 12.55
N ARG A 153 2.72 -8.93 12.46
CA ARG A 153 1.67 -8.15 11.80
C ARG A 153 1.75 -8.21 10.28
N VAL A 154 2.85 -8.73 9.72
CA VAL A 154 3.12 -8.75 8.28
C VAL A 154 3.38 -10.17 7.81
N GLU A 155 2.70 -10.58 6.73
CA GLU A 155 2.86 -11.90 6.12
C GLU A 155 4.34 -12.15 5.76
N PRO A 156 4.90 -13.35 5.99
CA PRO A 156 6.33 -13.63 5.78
C PRO A 156 6.88 -13.21 4.41
N ARG A 157 6.08 -13.29 3.35
CA ARG A 157 6.49 -12.89 1.99
C ARG A 157 6.71 -11.38 1.80
N PHE A 158 6.25 -10.55 2.73
CA PHE A 158 6.35 -9.09 2.67
C PHE A 158 7.28 -8.51 3.74
N ARG A 159 8.06 -9.33 4.43
CA ARG A 159 9.05 -8.89 5.43
C ARG A 159 10.42 -9.51 5.15
N SER A 160 11.46 -8.93 5.74
CA SER A 160 12.81 -9.49 5.70
C SER A 160 12.81 -10.89 6.33
N PRO A 161 13.42 -11.90 5.68
CA PRO A 161 13.65 -13.21 6.31
C PRO A 161 14.55 -13.14 7.55
N GLN A 162 15.37 -12.09 7.66
CA GLN A 162 16.24 -11.80 8.80
C GLN A 162 15.58 -10.89 9.85
N GLY A 163 14.31 -10.50 9.65
CA GLY A 163 13.59 -9.65 10.60
C GLY A 163 14.04 -8.17 10.63
N LEU A 164 14.78 -7.71 9.62
CA LEU A 164 15.38 -6.35 9.61
C LEU A 164 14.45 -5.24 9.08
N TRP A 165 13.39 -5.61 8.36
CA TRP A 165 12.43 -4.66 7.80
C TRP A 165 11.10 -5.35 7.51
N VAL A 166 10.02 -4.57 7.43
CA VAL A 166 8.68 -5.03 7.06
C VAL A 166 8.09 -4.16 5.94
N GLY A 167 7.27 -4.78 5.09
CA GLY A 167 6.47 -4.07 4.10
C GLY A 167 5.28 -3.38 4.75
N ILE A 168 5.07 -2.11 4.40
CA ILE A 168 3.94 -1.29 4.89
C ILE A 168 2.83 -1.17 3.85
N SER A 169 3.18 -1.22 2.56
CA SER A 169 2.22 -1.15 1.45
C SER A 169 2.72 -1.94 0.24
N GLY A 170 1.78 -2.49 -0.52
CA GLY A 170 2.04 -3.15 -1.81
C GLY A 170 1.59 -2.27 -2.98
N ARG A 171 2.17 -2.49 -4.15
CA ARG A 171 1.76 -1.82 -5.39
C ARG A 171 1.83 -2.76 -6.58
N ALA A 172 0.82 -2.72 -7.43
CA ALA A 172 0.88 -3.32 -8.75
C ALA A 172 1.46 -2.32 -9.75
N ARG A 173 2.39 -2.81 -10.59
CA ARG A 173 2.80 -2.14 -11.83
C ARG A 173 1.70 -2.38 -12.85
N THR A 174 1.23 -1.32 -13.48
CA THR A 174 0.15 -1.31 -14.46
C THR A 174 0.57 -0.55 -15.71
N VAL A 175 -0.24 -0.67 -16.76
CA VAL A 175 -0.16 0.18 -17.94
C VAL A 175 -1.35 1.13 -17.91
N VAL A 176 -1.08 2.43 -17.81
CA VAL A 176 -2.10 3.45 -18.07
C VAL A 176 -2.19 3.66 -19.58
N TYR A 177 -3.38 3.89 -20.11
CA TYR A 177 -3.58 4.16 -21.53
C TYR A 177 -4.66 5.23 -21.76
N ASN A 178 -4.59 5.90 -22.91
CA ASN A 178 -5.55 6.93 -23.29
C ASN A 178 -6.83 6.28 -23.82
N THR A 179 -7.92 6.37 -23.05
CA THR A 179 -9.20 5.72 -23.35
C THR A 179 -9.99 6.38 -24.47
N ASP A 180 -9.63 7.59 -24.89
CA ASP A 180 -10.26 8.26 -26.04
C ASP A 180 -9.73 7.70 -27.37
N GLN A 181 -8.56 7.04 -27.34
CA GLN A 181 -7.87 6.52 -28.52
C GLN A 181 -7.67 5.01 -28.52
N LEU A 182 -7.71 4.36 -27.35
CA LEU A 182 -7.47 2.93 -27.19
C LEU A 182 -8.56 2.29 -26.33
N SER A 183 -8.91 1.06 -26.69
CA SER A 183 -9.70 0.16 -25.86
C SER A 183 -8.79 -0.79 -25.09
N GLU A 184 -9.35 -1.48 -24.09
CA GLU A 184 -8.62 -2.55 -23.37
C GLU A 184 -8.10 -3.64 -24.33
N ALA A 185 -8.83 -3.95 -25.41
CA ALA A 185 -8.44 -4.95 -26.39
C ALA A 185 -7.20 -4.53 -27.22
N ASP A 186 -6.86 -3.24 -27.24
CA ASP A 186 -5.66 -2.76 -27.92
C ASP A 186 -4.38 -2.95 -27.09
N ILE A 187 -4.54 -3.18 -25.78
CA ILE A 187 -3.45 -3.30 -24.82
C ILE A 187 -2.92 -4.73 -24.81
N PRO A 188 -1.61 -4.95 -25.03
CA PRO A 188 -1.01 -6.27 -24.93
C PRO A 188 -1.26 -6.93 -23.56
N ALA A 189 -1.54 -8.24 -23.59
CA ALA A 189 -1.82 -9.01 -22.38
C ALA A 189 -0.60 -9.15 -21.45
N SER A 190 0.62 -9.03 -22.00
CA SER A 190 1.86 -9.02 -21.23
C SER A 190 2.60 -7.70 -21.43
N ILE A 191 3.17 -7.18 -20.33
CA ILE A 191 4.04 -6.01 -20.37
C ILE A 191 5.27 -6.22 -21.28
N LEU A 192 5.68 -7.48 -21.46
CA LEU A 192 6.82 -7.83 -22.31
C LEU A 192 6.55 -7.59 -23.80
N ASP A 193 5.28 -7.68 -24.21
CA ASP A 193 4.89 -7.65 -25.62
C ASP A 193 4.99 -6.23 -26.20
N PHE A 194 4.92 -5.20 -25.34
CA PHE A 194 5.08 -3.80 -25.75
C PHE A 194 6.43 -3.54 -26.42
N ALA A 195 7.51 -4.20 -25.98
CA ALA A 195 8.86 -3.94 -26.45
C ALA A 195 9.12 -4.37 -27.91
N ASN A 196 8.21 -5.15 -28.50
CA ASN A 196 8.34 -5.70 -29.85
C ASN A 196 7.17 -5.30 -30.78
N ASP A 197 6.26 -4.44 -30.32
CA ASP A 197 5.08 -4.05 -31.08
C ASP A 197 5.22 -2.62 -31.61
N GLU A 198 5.48 -2.54 -32.92
CA GLU A 198 5.70 -1.29 -33.67
C GLU A 198 4.52 -0.29 -33.57
N ARG A 199 3.30 -0.75 -33.19
CA ARG A 199 2.16 0.15 -32.94
C ARG A 199 2.42 1.15 -31.82
N TRP A 200 3.43 0.90 -30.97
CA TRP A 200 3.80 1.71 -29.82
C TRP A 200 4.96 2.68 -30.07
N ARG A 201 5.48 2.74 -31.30
CA ARG A 201 6.54 3.68 -31.66
C ARG A 201 6.16 5.13 -31.34
N ASP A 202 7.02 5.81 -30.58
CA ASP A 202 6.91 7.18 -30.07
C ASP A 202 5.65 7.46 -29.21
N ARG A 203 4.99 6.39 -28.72
CA ARG A 203 3.69 6.44 -28.03
C ARG A 203 3.73 5.96 -26.58
N LEU A 204 4.88 5.54 -26.07
CA LEU A 204 5.04 5.03 -24.70
C LEU A 204 5.69 6.05 -23.77
N GLY A 205 5.35 5.96 -22.48
CA GLY A 205 6.00 6.69 -21.39
C GLY A 205 6.54 5.79 -20.28
N TRP A 206 7.70 6.15 -19.73
CA TRP A 206 8.30 5.48 -18.56
C TRP A 206 9.03 6.46 -17.63
N ALA A 207 9.40 6.00 -16.43
CA ALA A 207 10.13 6.80 -15.43
C ALA A 207 11.37 6.03 -14.92
N PRO A 208 12.47 5.97 -15.68
CA PRO A 208 13.62 5.10 -15.41
C PRO A 208 14.38 5.42 -14.11
N THR A 209 14.34 6.68 -13.66
CA THR A 209 14.98 7.13 -12.41
C THR A 209 14.10 6.87 -11.19
N ASN A 210 12.80 6.62 -11.38
CA ASN A 210 11.88 6.42 -10.27
C ASN A 210 12.13 5.05 -9.60
N GLY A 211 12.32 5.04 -8.28
CA GLY A 211 12.60 3.81 -7.52
C GLY A 211 11.56 2.70 -7.72
N SER A 212 10.28 3.06 -7.90
CA SER A 212 9.26 2.04 -8.19
C SER A 212 9.44 1.36 -9.56
N PHE A 213 9.94 2.07 -10.56
CA PHE A 213 10.22 1.50 -11.88
C PHE A 213 11.46 0.59 -11.82
N GLN A 214 12.50 1.01 -11.09
CA GLN A 214 13.69 0.19 -10.83
C GLN A 214 13.35 -1.11 -10.09
N ALA A 215 12.40 -1.04 -9.13
CA ALA A 215 11.88 -2.22 -8.45
C ALA A 215 11.18 -3.19 -9.43
N PHE A 216 10.40 -2.65 -10.37
CA PHE A 216 9.77 -3.46 -11.42
C PHE A 216 10.80 -4.11 -12.35
N VAL A 217 11.83 -3.38 -12.78
CA VAL A 217 12.93 -3.95 -13.58
C VAL A 217 13.67 -5.03 -12.80
N THR A 218 13.89 -4.84 -11.50
CA THR A 218 14.45 -5.88 -10.62
C THR A 218 13.56 -7.13 -10.59
N ALA A 219 12.24 -6.96 -10.47
CA ALA A 219 11.31 -8.08 -10.53
C ALA A 219 11.35 -8.80 -11.89
N LEU A 220 11.44 -8.06 -13.01
CA LEU A 220 11.63 -8.66 -14.33
C LEU A 220 12.90 -9.51 -14.39
N ARG A 221 14.02 -8.99 -13.88
CA ARG A 221 15.30 -9.73 -13.83
C ARG A 221 15.19 -11.02 -13.02
N VAL A 222 14.59 -10.95 -11.83
CA VAL A 222 14.41 -12.13 -10.95
C VAL A 222 13.46 -13.17 -11.57
N LEU A 223 12.38 -12.72 -12.21
CA LEU A 223 11.31 -13.60 -12.71
C LEU A 223 11.50 -14.09 -14.15
N ARG A 224 12.31 -13.39 -14.96
CA ARG A 224 12.48 -13.65 -16.40
C ARG A 224 13.95 -13.72 -16.85
N GLY A 225 14.90 -13.36 -15.98
CA GLY A 225 16.33 -13.35 -16.28
C GLY A 225 16.83 -11.99 -16.78
N ASP A 226 18.13 -11.78 -16.64
CA ASP A 226 18.80 -10.52 -17.00
C ASP A 226 18.73 -10.22 -18.50
N ASP A 227 18.82 -11.24 -19.36
CA ASP A 227 18.74 -11.07 -20.82
C ASP A 227 17.34 -10.63 -21.26
N ALA A 228 16.28 -11.22 -20.70
CA ALA A 228 14.90 -10.84 -21.00
C ALA A 228 14.60 -9.40 -20.54
N ALA A 229 15.06 -9.02 -19.34
CA ALA A 229 14.90 -7.67 -18.84
C ALA A 229 15.66 -6.64 -19.70
N ARG A 230 16.90 -6.97 -20.11
CA ARG A 230 17.69 -6.13 -21.02
C ARG A 230 17.00 -5.95 -22.37
N SER A 231 16.59 -7.05 -23.00
CA SER A 231 15.91 -7.03 -24.29
C SER A 231 14.62 -6.20 -24.23
N TRP A 232 13.84 -6.32 -23.16
CA TRP A 232 12.64 -5.51 -22.96
C TRP A 232 12.96 -4.01 -22.88
N LEU A 233 13.96 -3.61 -22.09
CA LEU A 233 14.39 -2.22 -21.99
C LEU A 233 14.92 -1.67 -23.31
N GLU A 234 15.73 -2.45 -24.04
CA GLU A 234 16.27 -2.07 -25.34
C GLU A 234 15.17 -1.91 -26.40
N GLY A 235 14.19 -2.83 -26.42
CA GLY A 235 13.03 -2.73 -27.30
C GLY A 235 12.20 -1.48 -27.04
N LEU A 236 11.91 -1.17 -25.77
CA LEU A 236 11.23 0.08 -25.40
C LEU A 236 12.01 1.33 -25.85
N LYS A 237 13.34 1.33 -25.73
CA LYS A 237 14.18 2.44 -26.23
C LYS A 237 14.13 2.54 -27.75
N ALA A 238 14.19 1.41 -28.46
CA ALA A 238 14.12 1.37 -29.91
C ALA A 238 12.77 1.86 -30.46
N LEU A 239 11.70 1.72 -29.67
CA LEU A 239 10.38 2.27 -29.94
C LEU A 239 10.24 3.75 -29.58
N GLY A 240 11.28 4.44 -29.11
CA GLY A 240 11.18 5.86 -28.77
C GLY A 240 10.36 6.16 -27.52
N THR A 241 10.36 5.25 -26.53
CA THR A 241 9.66 5.45 -25.25
C THR A 241 10.16 6.73 -24.56
N ARG A 242 9.23 7.63 -24.24
CA ARG A 242 9.53 8.95 -23.65
C ARG A 242 9.78 8.85 -22.16
N THR A 243 10.78 9.61 -21.69
CA THR A 243 11.18 9.68 -20.28
C THR A 243 10.42 10.77 -19.54
N TYR A 244 9.83 10.40 -18.41
CA TYR A 244 9.16 11.31 -17.48
C TYR A 244 9.78 11.18 -16.08
N GLU A 245 9.56 12.20 -15.26
CA GLU A 245 10.08 12.26 -13.89
C GLU A 245 9.45 11.22 -12.96
N ASN A 246 8.13 11.02 -13.05
CA ASN A 246 7.38 10.17 -12.14
C ASN A 246 6.07 9.65 -12.77
N ASN A 247 5.38 8.77 -12.05
CA ASN A 247 4.12 8.17 -12.52
C ASN A 247 3.03 9.23 -12.82
N THR A 248 2.93 10.28 -11.99
CA THR A 248 1.94 11.36 -12.18
C THR A 248 2.16 12.11 -13.49
N ALA A 249 3.42 12.39 -13.84
CA ALA A 249 3.77 13.02 -15.12
C ALA A 249 3.36 12.13 -16.31
N ILE A 250 3.59 10.81 -16.23
CA ILE A 250 3.17 9.85 -17.26
C ILE A 250 1.64 9.88 -17.41
N VAL A 251 0.89 9.77 -16.31
CA VAL A 251 -0.58 9.79 -16.35
C VAL A 251 -1.10 11.08 -16.99
N ARG A 252 -0.54 12.25 -16.64
CA ARG A 252 -0.91 13.54 -17.25
C ARG A 252 -0.62 13.57 -18.75
N ALA A 253 0.53 13.06 -19.17
CA ALA A 253 0.89 12.99 -20.58
C ALA A 253 -0.03 12.03 -21.37
N THR A 254 -0.43 10.91 -20.75
CA THR A 254 -1.42 9.99 -21.32
C THR A 254 -2.80 10.66 -21.47
N ILE A 255 -3.26 11.38 -20.45
CA ILE A 255 -4.52 12.15 -20.51
C ILE A 255 -4.47 13.22 -21.60
N ALA A 256 -3.34 13.93 -21.74
CA ALA A 256 -3.15 14.94 -22.79
C ALA A 256 -3.01 14.37 -24.21
N GLY A 257 -2.92 13.04 -24.37
CA GLY A 257 -2.70 12.39 -25.66
C GLY A 257 -1.27 12.57 -26.20
N GLU A 258 -0.33 13.04 -25.37
CA GLU A 258 1.08 13.17 -25.74
C GLU A 258 1.72 11.79 -25.99
N ILE A 259 1.32 10.82 -25.19
CA ILE A 259 1.62 9.39 -25.30
C ILE A 259 0.30 8.61 -25.21
N LEU A 260 0.26 7.41 -25.78
CA LEU A 260 -0.95 6.58 -25.75
C LEU A 260 -0.97 5.60 -24.58
N ALA A 261 0.20 5.18 -24.07
CA ALA A 261 0.29 4.35 -22.88
C ALA A 261 1.57 4.60 -22.07
N GLY A 262 1.59 4.17 -20.82
CA GLY A 262 2.77 4.30 -19.98
C GLY A 262 2.80 3.35 -18.78
N PHE A 263 4.01 3.07 -18.30
CA PHE A 263 4.24 2.10 -17.23
C PHE A 263 4.24 2.77 -15.85
N VAL A 264 3.15 2.62 -15.10
CA VAL A 264 2.91 3.33 -13.82
C VAL A 264 2.53 2.37 -12.70
N ASN A 265 2.39 2.85 -11.46
CA ASN A 265 1.72 2.06 -10.42
C ASN A 265 0.21 2.32 -10.49
N HIS A 266 -0.59 1.37 -10.00
CA HIS A 266 -2.07 1.36 -10.06
C HIS A 266 -2.85 2.54 -9.40
N TYR A 267 -2.18 3.51 -8.78
CA TYR A 267 -2.83 4.58 -8.02
C TYR A 267 -3.04 5.86 -8.84
#